data_AF-A0A969DU65-F1
#
_entry.id   AF-A0A969DU65-F1
#
_cell.length_a   1.000
_cell.length_b   1.000
_cell.length_c   1.000
_cell.angle_alpha   90.00
_cell.angle_beta   90.00
_cell.angle_gamma   90.00
#
_symmetry.space_group_name_H-M   'P 1'
#
loop_
_entity.id
_entity.type
_entity.pdbx_description
1 polymer ?
#
loop_
_entity_poly.entity_id
_entity_poly.type
_entity_poly.pdbx_seq_one_letter_code
_entity_poly.pdbx_strand_id
1 'polypeptide(L)' 'ELVALLAETLPQGGQIILQSDVLDVAAAMVDCFVEDPRFQRSGDRWLPHSPFPAQTEREELTLGKGLPVYRAIFQRI' A
#
# COMPACT_ATOMS: atom_id res chain seq x y z
N GLU A 1 -14.93 5.86 4.63
CA GLU A 1 -15.62 4.66 5.16
C GLU A 1 -14.72 3.42 5.21
N LEU A 2 -14.10 2.98 4.10
CA LEU A 2 -13.24 1.78 4.09
C LEU A 2 -12.07 1.81 5.09
N VAL A 3 -11.31 2.92 5.13
CA VAL A 3 -10.15 3.06 6.04
C VAL A 3 -10.58 2.92 7.50
N ALA A 4 -11.72 3.52 7.86
CA ALA A 4 -12.27 3.41 9.22
C ALA A 4 -12.66 1.97 9.57
N LEU A 5 -13.29 1.24 8.64
CA LEU A 5 -13.63 -0.18 8.84
C LEU A 5 -12.36 -1.05 9.03
N LEU A 6 -11.30 -0.79 8.27
CA LEU A 6 -10.02 -1.47 8.44
C LEU A 6 -9.39 -1.14 9.80
N ALA A 7 -9.49 0.12 10.23
CA ALA A 7 -9.04 0.58 11.54
C ALA A 7 -9.92 0.11 12.71
N GLU A 8 -11.05 -0.54 12.45
CA GLU A 8 -11.86 -1.21 13.47
C GLU A 8 -11.53 -2.70 13.53
N THR A 9 -11.28 -3.33 12.38
CA THR A 9 -11.14 -4.79 12.23
C THR A 9 -9.71 -5.33 12.34
N LEU A 10 -8.69 -4.57 11.93
CA LEU A 10 -7.30 -5.04 11.91
C LEU A 10 -6.70 -5.12 13.33
N PRO A 11 -5.95 -6.13 13.78
CA PRO A 11 -5.32 -6.06 15.10
C PRO A 11 -4.31 -4.90 15.21
N GLN A 12 -4.03 -4.44 16.43
CA GLN A 12 -2.93 -3.48 16.67
C GLN A 12 -1.60 -4.08 16.17
N GLY A 13 -0.80 -3.28 15.48
CA GLY A 13 0.41 -3.73 14.79
C GLY A 13 0.17 -4.43 13.45
N GLY A 14 -1.09 -4.66 13.05
CA GLY A 14 -1.42 -5.23 11.75
C GLY A 14 -0.97 -4.32 10.61
N GLN A 15 -0.55 -4.93 9.50
CA GLN A 15 -0.01 -4.22 8.35
C GLN A 15 -1.00 -4.18 7.18
N ILE A 16 -0.96 -3.08 6.44
CA ILE A 16 -1.67 -2.88 5.18
C ILE A 16 -0.62 -2.57 4.13
N ILE A 17 -0.66 -3.31 3.02
CA ILE A 17 0.19 -3.09 1.86
C ILE A 17 -0.70 -2.52 0.76
N LEU A 18 -0.43 -1.27 0.36
CA LEU A 18 -1.06 -0.65 -0.80
C LEU A 18 -0.20 -0.91 -2.03
N GLN A 19 -0.82 -1.29 -3.14
CA GLN A 19 -0.14 -1.54 -4.41
C GLN A 19 -0.97 -1.07 -5.60
N SER A 20 -0.36 -0.34 -6.52
CA SER A 20 -0.95 -0.01 -7.83
C SER A 20 0.13 0.19 -8.89
N ASP A 21 -0.18 -0.17 -10.14
CA ASP A 21 0.59 0.15 -11.34
C ASP A 21 0.34 1.59 -11.86
N VAL A 22 -0.54 2.35 -11.20
CA VAL A 22 -0.89 3.74 -11.55
C VAL A 22 -0.55 4.67 -10.38
N LEU A 23 0.31 5.67 -10.62
CA LEU A 23 0.80 6.58 -9.57
C LEU A 23 -0.34 7.34 -8.88
N ASP A 24 -1.23 7.95 -9.65
CA ASP A 24 -2.30 8.78 -9.11
C ASP A 24 -3.26 7.97 -8.23
N VAL A 25 -3.49 6.70 -8.59
CA VAL A 25 -4.28 5.78 -7.77
C VAL A 25 -3.52 5.42 -6.49
N ALA A 26 -2.22 5.08 -6.59
CA ALA A 26 -1.40 4.80 -5.42
C ALA A 26 -1.33 5.98 -4.43
N ALA A 27 -1.16 7.19 -4.95
CA ALA A 27 -1.14 8.42 -4.17
C ALA A 27 -2.49 8.67 -3.49
N ALA A 28 -3.60 8.59 -4.22
CA ALA A 28 -4.94 8.76 -3.65
C ALA A 28 -5.24 7.72 -2.55
N MET A 29 -4.79 6.46 -2.72
CA MET A 29 -4.90 5.47 -1.65
C MET A 29 -4.06 5.86 -0.43
N VAL A 30 -2.82 6.30 -0.62
CA VAL A 30 -1.95 6.76 0.48
C VAL A 30 -2.58 7.92 1.23
N ASP A 31 -3.12 8.91 0.52
CA ASP A 31 -3.75 10.09 1.12
C ASP A 31 -4.91 9.69 2.04
N CYS A 32 -5.76 8.76 1.60
CA CYS A 32 -6.85 8.22 2.42
C CYS A 32 -6.36 7.64 3.77
N PHE A 33 -5.17 7.02 3.80
CA PHE A 33 -4.62 6.42 5.02
C PHE A 33 -3.83 7.41 5.87
N VAL A 34 -3.18 8.40 5.25
CA VAL A 34 -2.43 9.45 5.96
C VAL A 34 -3.37 10.35 6.79
N GLU A 35 -4.61 10.53 6.35
CA GLU A 35 -5.62 11.30 7.08
C GLU A 35 -6.14 10.60 8.35
N ASP A 36 -5.95 9.28 8.49
CA ASP A 36 -6.42 8.53 9.65
C ASP A 36 -5.29 8.29 10.67
N PRO A 37 -5.34 8.89 11.87
CA PRO A 37 -4.28 8.78 12.86
C PRO A 37 -4.10 7.36 13.45
N ARG A 38 -5.00 6.42 13.16
CA ARG A 38 -4.87 5.01 13.58
C ARG A 38 -3.92 4.21 12.69
N PHE A 39 -3.45 4.81 11.60
CA PHE A 39 -2.46 4.20 10.72
C PHE A 39 -1.19 5.06 10.65
N GLN A 40 -0.05 4.37 10.62
CA GLN A 40 1.25 4.99 10.43
C GLN A 40 1.91 4.41 9.18
N ARG A 41 2.35 5.28 8.26
CA ARG A 41 3.09 4.86 7.07
C ARG A 41 4.52 4.46 7.44
N SER A 42 4.98 3.34 6.91
CA SER A 42 6.37 2.90 7.01
C SER A 42 7.22 3.63 5.97
N GLY A 43 7.88 4.71 6.40
CA GLY A 43 8.73 5.53 5.55
C GLY A 43 7.97 6.42 4.56
N ASP A 44 8.72 7.26 3.86
CA ASP A 44 8.23 8.30 2.94
C ASP A 44 8.32 7.89 1.46
N ARG A 45 9.21 6.95 1.12
CA ARG A 45 9.41 6.46 -0.25
C ARG A 45 8.48 5.31 -0.61
N TRP A 46 8.30 5.08 -1.92
CA TRP A 46 7.70 3.86 -2.45
C TRP A 46 8.65 2.68 -2.25
N LEU A 47 8.10 1.49 -1.98
CA LEU A 47 8.91 0.29 -1.88
C LEU A 47 9.41 -0.14 -3.27
N PRO A 48 10.73 -0.40 -3.42
CA PRO A 48 11.30 -0.80 -4.71
C PRO A 48 10.90 -2.23 -5.12
N HIS A 49 10.58 -3.08 -4.14
CA HIS A 49 10.23 -4.49 -4.33
C HIS A 49 9.01 -4.85 -3.50
N SER A 50 8.25 -5.85 -3.95
CA SER A 50 7.16 -6.42 -3.17
C SER A 50 7.70 -7.05 -1.88
N PRO A 51 7.03 -6.86 -0.72
CA PRO A 51 7.37 -7.60 0.49
C PRO A 51 6.94 -9.08 0.41
N PHE A 52 6.16 -9.46 -0.61
CA PHE A 52 5.69 -10.82 -0.82
C PHE A 52 6.58 -11.57 -1.83
N PRO A 53 6.84 -12.87 -1.60
CA PRO A 53 7.66 -13.66 -2.50
C PRO A 53 6.97 -13.97 -3.85
N ALA A 54 5.64 -13.93 -3.87
CA ALA A 54 4.84 -14.15 -5.07
C ALA A 54 4.36 -12.81 -5.64
N GLN A 55 4.46 -12.66 -6.96
CA GLN A 55 3.91 -11.53 -7.68
C GLN A 55 2.48 -11.83 -8.14
N THR A 56 1.67 -10.79 -8.19
CA THR A 56 0.38 -10.87 -8.91
C THR A 56 0.63 -10.85 -10.42
N GLU A 57 -0.28 -11.41 -11.22
CA GLU A 57 -0.20 -11.34 -12.69
C GLU A 57 -0.07 -9.89 -13.18
N ARG A 58 -0.79 -8.95 -12.55
CA ARG A 58 -0.71 -7.53 -12.91
C ARG A 58 0.68 -6.93 -12.66
N GLU A 59 1.28 -7.30 -11.53
CA GLU A 59 2.62 -6.85 -11.16
C GLU A 59 3.68 -7.41 -12.11
N GLU A 60 3.64 -8.71 -12.41
CA GLU A 60 4.53 -9.36 -13.36
C GLU A 60 4.45 -8.70 -14.74
N LEU A 61 3.24 -8.49 -15.26
CA LEU A 61 3.03 -7.84 -16.56
C LEU A 61 3.55 -6.39 -16.60
N THR A 62 3.35 -5.64 -15.51
CA THR A 62 3.76 -4.23 -15.43
C THR A 62 5.28 -4.12 -15.38
N LEU A 63 5.92 -4.90 -14.49
CA LEU A 63 7.36 -4.93 -14.35
C LEU A 63 8.05 -5.49 -15.61
N GLY A 64 7.45 -6.49 -16.26
CA GLY A 64 7.95 -7.05 -17.52
C GLY A 64 7.97 -6.03 -18.68
N LYS A 65 7.17 -4.97 -18.60
CA LYS A 65 7.20 -3.82 -19.52
C LYS A 65 8.21 -2.74 -19.11
N GLY A 66 8.96 -2.95 -18.03
CA GLY A 66 9.84 -1.94 -17.44
C GLY A 66 9.10 -0.78 -16.79
N LEU A 67 7.81 -0.94 -16.48
CA LEU A 67 7.00 0.09 -15.84
C LEU A 67 7.01 -0.07 -14.31
N PRO A 68 6.87 1.02 -13.56
CA PRO A 68 6.89 0.97 -12.10
C PRO A 68 5.59 0.39 -11.53
N VAL A 69 5.71 -0.19 -10.34
CA VAL A 69 4.58 -0.52 -9.47
C VAL A 69 4.83 0.17 -8.14
N TYR A 70 3.86 0.98 -7.70
CA TYR A 70 3.95 1.81 -6.52
C TYR A 70 3.40 1.06 -5.31
N ARG A 71 4.19 1.05 -4.22
CA ARG A 71 3.89 0.28 -3.02
C ARG A 71 4.17 1.07 -1.76
N ALA A 72 3.25 1.02 -0.80
CA ALA A 72 3.43 1.61 0.51
C ALA A 72 2.95 0.63 1.58
N ILE A 73 3.57 0.68 2.76
CA ILE A 73 3.15 -0.09 3.93
C ILE A 73 2.61 0.89 4.96
N PHE A 74 1.47 0.53 5.56
CA PHE A 74 0.94 1.15 6.75
C PHE A 74 0.85 0.12 7.87
N GLN A 75 1.00 0.58 9.10
CA GLN A 75 0.81 -0.22 10.30
C GLN A 75 -0.32 0.41 11.12
N ARG A 76 -1.25 -0.42 11.61
CA ARG A 76 -2.25 0.03 12.58
C ARG A 76 -1.56 0.22 13.93
N ILE A 77 -1.72 1.41 14.52
CA ILE A 77 -1.16 1.77 15.83
C ILE A 77 -2.21 1.73 16.93
#